data_AF-A0A7Z9D7S6-F1
#
_entry.id   AF-A0A7Z9D7S6-F1
#
_cell.length_a   1.000
_cell.length_b   1.000
_cell.length_c   1.000
_cell.angle_alpha   90.00
_cell.angle_beta   90.00
_cell.angle_gamma   90.00
#
_symmetry.space_group_name_H-M   'P 1'
#
loop_
_entity.id
_entity.type
_entity.pdbx_description
1 polymer ?
#
loop_
_entity_poly.entity_id
_entity_poly.type
_entity_poly.pdbx_seq_one_letter_code
_entity_poly.pdbx_strand_id
1 'polypeptide(L)' 'MFVASTPWSQTSSHAGRRSSIMASKKAKDLRPIIKLKSTAGTGFTYVTRKNRRNNPDRMVLKKYDPVVRKHVDFREER' A
#
# COMPACT_ATOMS: atom_id res chain seq x y z
N MET A 1 70.11 -18.67 22.45
CA MET A 1 69.55 -18.58 21.09
C MET A 1 68.10 -19.06 21.18
N PHE A 2 67.18 -18.28 21.75
CA PHE A 2 66.36 -17.23 21.11
C PHE A 2 65.70 -17.70 19.80
N VAL A 3 64.51 -18.28 19.92
CA VAL A 3 63.47 -18.16 18.88
C VAL A 3 62.22 -17.66 19.58
N ALA A 4 61.95 -16.38 19.36
CA ALA A 4 60.92 -15.60 20.01
C ALA A 4 59.55 -15.87 19.37
N SER A 5 58.56 -16.14 20.22
CA SER A 5 57.22 -15.54 20.19
C SER A 5 56.58 -15.30 18.81
N THR A 6 55.70 -16.20 18.38
CA THR A 6 54.64 -15.86 17.44
C THR A 6 53.57 -15.06 18.19
N PRO A 7 53.31 -13.77 17.85
CA PRO A 7 52.27 -13.01 18.51
C PRO A 7 50.90 -13.47 18.00
N TRP A 8 50.09 -13.97 18.93
CA TRP A 8 48.65 -14.13 18.80
C TRP A 8 48.03 -12.76 18.44
N SER A 9 47.57 -12.60 17.20
CA SER A 9 46.82 -11.42 16.78
C SER A 9 45.35 -11.60 17.14
N GLN A 10 44.99 -11.02 18.28
CA GLN A 10 43.63 -10.84 18.73
C GLN A 10 43.01 -9.65 17.99
N THR A 11 42.24 -9.89 16.92
CA THR A 11 41.37 -8.86 16.35
C THR A 11 40.00 -8.95 17.00
N SER A 12 39.86 -8.21 18.09
CA SER A 12 38.58 -7.82 18.64
C SER A 12 37.88 -6.87 17.65
N SER A 13 36.80 -7.31 17.02
CA SER A 13 35.79 -6.40 16.48
C SER A 13 34.41 -6.84 16.93
N HIS A 14 34.09 -6.36 18.13
CA HIS A 14 32.74 -6.27 18.65
C HIS A 14 31.96 -5.26 17.79
N ALA A 15 31.23 -5.75 16.78
CA ALA A 15 30.27 -4.93 16.04
C ALA A 15 28.87 -5.56 16.14
N GLY A 16 28.41 -5.74 17.37
CA GLY A 16 26.98 -5.83 17.64
C GLY A 16 26.32 -4.47 17.39
N ARG A 17 25.10 -4.52 16.82
CA ARG A 17 24.23 -3.41 16.40
C ARG A 17 24.63 -2.89 15.00
N ARG A 18 23.79 -3.01 13.98
CA ARG A 18 22.39 -2.59 13.97
C ARG A 18 21.59 -3.51 13.05
N SER A 19 20.85 -4.46 13.61
CA SER A 19 19.61 -4.89 12.97
C SER A 19 18.69 -3.67 12.99
N SER A 20 18.71 -2.88 11.93
CA SER A 20 17.60 -1.96 11.69
C SER A 20 16.38 -2.84 11.55
N ILE A 21 15.52 -2.80 12.57
CA ILE A 21 14.15 -3.27 12.50
C ILE A 21 13.51 -2.34 11.47
N MET A 22 13.69 -2.67 10.19
CA MET A 22 12.95 -2.05 9.12
C MET A 22 11.53 -2.52 9.34
N ALA A 23 10.74 -1.67 10.00
CA ALA A 23 9.32 -1.86 10.14
C ALA A 23 8.76 -2.09 8.73
N SER A 24 8.38 -3.33 8.44
CA SER A 24 7.72 -3.69 7.19
C SER A 24 6.43 -2.89 7.14
N LYS A 25 6.41 -1.82 6.34
CA LYS A 25 5.22 -1.01 6.11
C LYS A 25 4.17 -1.96 5.55
N LYS A 26 3.18 -2.33 6.38
CA LYS A 26 2.08 -3.23 6.03
C LYS A 26 1.64 -2.92 4.59
N ALA A 27 1.87 -3.86 3.69
CA ALA A 27 1.61 -3.68 2.28
C ALA A 27 0.11 -3.39 2.14
N LYS A 28 -0.25 -2.11 1.97
CA LYS A 28 -1.62 -1.72 1.71
C LYS A 28 -2.01 -2.41 0.40
N ASP A 29 -3.06 -3.21 0.42
CA ASP A 29 -3.55 -3.94 -0.75
C ASP A 29 -3.49 -3.06 -2.01
N LEU A 30 -2.86 -3.61 -3.05
CA LEU A 30 -2.62 -2.95 -4.33
C LEU A 30 -3.92 -2.79 -5.11
N ARG A 31 -4.88 -3.70 -4.92
CA ARG A 31 -6.16 -3.73 -5.64
C ARG A 31 -7.35 -3.63 -4.69
N PRO A 32 -7.49 -2.52 -3.95
CA PRO A 32 -8.62 -2.34 -3.06
C PRO A 32 -9.95 -2.41 -3.81
N ILE A 33 -10.93 -3.03 -3.16
CA ILE A 33 -12.33 -2.95 -3.56
C ILE A 33 -12.83 -1.55 -3.22
N ILE A 34 -13.36 -0.84 -4.22
CA ILE A 34 -13.96 0.47 -4.09
C ILE A 34 -15.46 0.39 -4.35
N LYS A 35 -16.21 1.23 -3.65
CA LYS A 35 -17.64 1.42 -3.86
C LYS A 35 -17.84 2.74 -4.58
N LEU A 36 -18.64 2.73 -5.63
CA LEU A 36 -19.01 3.90 -6.41
C LEU A 36 -20.48 4.18 -6.15
N LYS A 37 -20.78 5.27 -5.46
CA LYS A 37 -22.14 5.66 -5.07
C LYS A 37 -22.69 6.71 -6.03
N SER A 38 -23.95 6.53 -6.42
CA SER A 38 -24.68 7.47 -7.28
C SER A 38 -24.83 8.82 -6.58
N THR A 39 -24.53 9.92 -7.30
CA THR A 39 -24.79 11.28 -6.82
C THR A 39 -26.27 11.66 -6.88
N ALA A 40 -27.11 10.85 -7.52
CA ALA A 40 -28.55 11.11 -7.67
C ALA A 40 -29.38 10.81 -6.40
N GLY A 41 -28.75 10.45 -5.28
CA GLY A 41 -29.44 10.22 -4.01
C GLY A 41 -30.22 8.90 -3.92
N THR A 42 -30.12 8.03 -4.92
CA THR A 42 -30.82 6.73 -4.98
C THR A 42 -30.21 5.65 -4.09
N GLY A 43 -28.99 5.88 -3.59
CA GLY A 43 -28.24 4.90 -2.81
C GLY A 43 -27.66 3.75 -3.64
N PHE A 44 -27.87 3.73 -4.97
CA PHE A 44 -27.31 2.69 -5.82
C PHE A 44 -25.78 2.76 -5.83
N THR A 45 -25.15 1.60 -5.62
CA THR A 45 -23.70 1.51 -5.46
C THR A 45 -23.12 0.40 -6.32
N TYR A 46 -22.13 0.73 -7.15
CA TYR A 46 -21.33 -0.27 -7.85
C TYR A 46 -20.11 -0.66 -7.03
N VAL A 47 -19.76 -1.94 -7.02
CA VAL A 47 -18.54 -2.43 -6.39
C VAL A 47 -17.55 -2.80 -7.48
N THR A 48 -16.36 -2.23 -7.45
CA THR A 48 -15.30 -2.53 -8.42
C THR A 48 -13.96 -2.66 -7.73
N ARG A 49 -12.98 -3.28 -8.39
CA ARG A 49 -11.59 -3.31 -7.92
C ARG A 49 -10.79 -2.31 -8.74
N LYS A 50 -10.08 -1.39 -8.09
CA LYS A 50 -9.15 -0.47 -8.76
C LYS A 50 -7.72 -0.70 -8.32
N ASN A 51 -6.76 -0.44 -9.20
CA ASN A 51 -5.36 -0.41 -8.83
C ASN A 51 -5.00 0.96 -8.24
N ARG A 52 -4.68 1.02 -6.95
CA ARG A 52 -4.37 2.28 -6.26
C ARG A 52 -3.09 2.94 -6.76
N ARG A 53 -2.16 2.19 -7.38
CA ARG A 53 -0.90 2.75 -7.91
C ARG A 53 -1.12 3.66 -9.11
N ASN A 54 -2.07 3.33 -9.98
CA ASN A 54 -2.33 4.11 -11.20
C ASN A 54 -3.31 5.26 -10.96
N ASN A 55 -4.31 5.04 -10.10
CA ASN A 55 -5.33 6.04 -9.76
C ASN A 55 -5.44 6.21 -8.24
N PRO A 56 -4.55 7.01 -7.62
CA PRO A 56 -4.53 7.21 -6.18
C PRO A 56 -5.74 8.03 -5.70
N ASP A 57 -6.26 8.94 -6.54
CA ASP A 57 -7.33 9.88 -6.19
C ASP A 57 -8.73 9.26 -6.23
N ARG A 58 -9.72 10.02 -5.72
CA ARG A 58 -11.14 9.64 -5.73
C ARG A 58 -11.66 9.68 -7.16
N MET A 59 -12.18 8.55 -7.64
CA MET A 59 -12.69 8.46 -9.01
C MET A 59 -14.13 8.98 -9.09
N VAL A 60 -14.40 9.74 -10.15
CA VAL A 60 -15.76 10.12 -10.56
C VAL A 60 -16.02 9.54 -11.94
N LEU A 61 -17.00 8.64 -12.06
CA LEU A 61 -17.35 8.00 -13.32
C LEU A 61 -18.82 8.29 -13.66
N LYS A 62 -19.09 8.62 -14.91
CA LYS A 62 -20.47 8.60 -15.42
C LYS A 62 -20.90 7.16 -15.65
N LYS A 63 -21.92 6.71 -14.91
CA LYS A 63 -22.52 5.39 -15.09
C LYS A 63 -24.04 5.49 -15.07
N TYR A 64 -24.69 4.48 -15.63
CA TYR A 64 -26.14 4.37 -15.61
C TYR A 64 -26.61 4.10 -14.18
N ASP A 65 -27.61 4.86 -13.72
CA ASP A 65 -28.34 4.54 -12.50
C ASP A 65 -29.66 3.87 -12.90
N PRO A 66 -29.92 2.60 -12.51
CA PRO A 66 -31.14 1.91 -12.87
C PRO A 66 -32.40 2.49 -12.21
N VAL A 67 -32.25 3.25 -11.12
CA VAL A 67 -33.36 3.85 -10.39
C VAL A 67 -33.82 5.15 -11.06
N VAL A 68 -32.87 6.04 -11.43
CA VAL A 68 -33.20 7.29 -12.17
C VAL A 68 -33.31 7.07 -13.68
N ARG A 69 -32.86 5.91 -14.16
CA ARG A 69 -32.81 5.52 -15.57
C ARG A 69 -32.01 6.50 -16.44
N LYS A 70 -30.99 7.13 -15.85
CA LYS A 70 -30.12 8.13 -16.49
C LYS A 70 -28.66 7.87 -16.13
N HIS A 71 -27.76 8.36 -16.98
CA HIS A 71 -26.34 8.39 -16.64
C HIS A 71 -26.06 9.56 -15.70
N VAL A 72 -25.55 9.24 -14.52
CA VAL A 72 -25.22 10.20 -13.48
C VAL A 72 -23.78 10.00 -13.04
N ASP A 73 -23.23 10.99 -12.34
CA ASP A 73 -21.89 10.89 -11.80
C ASP A 73 -21.91 9.97 -10.57
N PHE A 74 -21.05 8.95 -10.58
CA PHE A 74 -20.81 8.06 -9.47
C PHE A 74 -19.49 8.44 -8.80
N ARG A 75 -19.52 8.66 -7.49
CA ARG A 75 -18.35 9.04 -6.69
C ARG A 75 -17.87 7.86 -5.86
N GLU A 76 -16.56 7.71 -5.75
CA GLU A 76 -15.95 6.73 -4.86
C GLU A 76 -16.23 7.03 -3.38
N GLU A 77 -16.85 6.07 -2.70
CA GLU A 77 -17.06 6.03 -1.26
C GLU A 77 -16.14 4.93 -0.71
N ARG A 78 -15.20 5.31 0.16
CA ARG A 78 -14.20 4.42 0.76
C ARG A 78 -14.15 4.63 2.27
#